data_AF-A0A814X6Y9-F1
#
_entry.id   AF-A0A814X6Y9-F1
#
_cell.length_a   1.000
_cell.length_b   1.000
_cell.length_c   1.000
_cell.angle_alpha   90.00
_cell.angle_beta   90.00
_cell.angle_gamma   90.00
#
_symmetry.space_group_name_H-M   'P 1'
#
loop_
_entity.id
_entity.type
_entity.pdbx_description
1 polymer ?
#
loop_
_entity_poly.entity_id
_entity_poly.type
_entity_poly.pdbx_seq_one_letter_code
_entity_poly.pdbx_strand_id
1 'polypeptide(L)'
;MLKFVILVPQEIETTIATLSSSMTITSLATSTLTLPQTTTTTTTTATTTTTQQSGWFRTGSMHNVRERHTASLLTNGKVLVIGGLNNADPTIGELYDPSSGTWTITGSINNAREGHTASILENGQVLVVGGENGGNLNTAELYDPSTGMWTTTGHMNHPRDGHTISLLTNGQVLVTGGLNGLGALNSAELYNPLIGTWTLINTMNNARYGHTASLLTNGNVLVTGGYNNLVGLHSAELYDPSTGMWTTTGDMNYARERHTASLLINEKVLVTGGYNNLSATNTAELYDPSSGTWTITGSMNHAREQHTASLLRNGIVLITGGRGHSDTFNSTELYNPLTGLWTTTHSMNDARSSHTASVLQNGNVLVTGGISDVLTLKSAEIYQTD
;
A
#
# COMPACT_ATOMS: atom_id res chain seq x y z
N MET A 1 34.40 51.08 29.71
CA MET A 1 33.67 52.27 29.20
C MET A 1 33.87 52.30 27.69
N LEU A 2 32.98 51.64 26.93
CA LEU A 2 32.93 51.68 25.47
C LEU A 2 31.45 51.74 25.08
N LYS A 3 31.04 52.81 24.40
CA LYS A 3 29.66 53.08 23.95
C LYS A 3 29.43 52.39 22.60
N PHE A 4 28.32 51.65 22.47
CA PHE A 4 27.75 51.26 21.19
C PHE A 4 26.52 52.12 20.89
N VAL A 5 26.48 52.72 19.70
CA VAL A 5 25.36 53.50 19.16
C VAL A 5 24.60 52.63 18.16
N ILE A 6 23.29 52.54 18.33
CA ILE A 6 22.35 51.84 17.45
C ILE A 6 21.85 52.83 16.39
N LEU A 7 21.82 52.42 15.13
CA LEU A 7 21.14 53.12 14.04
C LEU A 7 20.08 52.19 13.42
N VAL A 8 18.85 52.68 13.37
CA VAL A 8 17.66 52.05 12.78
C VAL A 8 17.47 52.60 11.35
N PRO A 9 17.09 51.81 10.33
CA PRO A 9 16.64 52.34 9.05
C PRO A 9 15.10 52.46 8.97
N GLN A 10 14.64 53.55 8.33
CA GLN A 10 13.25 53.94 8.11
C GLN A 10 12.58 53.22 6.92
N GLU A 11 11.25 53.09 7.01
CA GLU A 11 10.32 52.70 5.94
C GLU A 11 10.07 53.83 4.92
N ILE A 12 9.77 53.46 3.67
CA ILE A 12 9.17 54.35 2.65
C ILE A 12 8.03 53.59 1.96
N GLU A 13 6.80 54.08 2.13
CA GLU A 13 5.62 53.76 1.32
C GLU A 13 5.67 54.44 -0.05
N THR A 14 5.00 53.88 -1.07
CA THR A 14 4.41 54.69 -2.15
C THR A 14 3.22 53.99 -2.84
N THR A 15 2.24 54.81 -3.18
CA THR A 15 0.85 54.50 -3.53
C THR A 15 0.61 54.35 -5.05
N ILE A 16 -0.54 53.75 -5.36
CA ILE A 16 -1.20 53.31 -6.61
C ILE A 16 -1.35 54.37 -7.72
N ALA A 17 -1.38 53.93 -9.00
CA ALA A 17 -2.19 54.56 -10.04
C ALA A 17 -2.77 53.51 -11.03
N THR A 18 -4.09 53.56 -11.23
CA THR A 18 -4.86 52.83 -12.24
C THR A 18 -5.01 53.68 -13.52
N LEU A 19 -5.01 53.04 -14.70
CA LEU A 19 -5.38 53.69 -15.96
C LEU A 19 -6.29 52.79 -16.79
N SER A 20 -7.52 53.27 -17.01
CA SER A 20 -8.47 52.79 -18.01
C SER A 20 -8.24 53.51 -19.33
N SER A 21 -8.34 52.81 -20.47
CA SER A 21 -8.84 53.46 -21.69
C SER A 21 -9.40 52.44 -22.69
N SER A 22 -10.61 52.75 -23.16
CA SER A 22 -11.31 52.19 -24.31
C SER A 22 -10.86 52.89 -25.59
N MET A 23 -10.68 52.16 -26.69
CA MET A 23 -10.58 52.80 -28.01
C MET A 23 -11.17 51.96 -29.15
N THR A 24 -11.99 52.65 -29.93
CA THR A 24 -12.77 52.27 -31.11
C THR A 24 -11.91 52.03 -32.37
N ILE A 25 -12.33 51.09 -33.21
CA ILE A 25 -11.74 50.82 -34.53
C ILE A 25 -12.39 51.71 -35.59
N THR A 26 -11.59 52.49 -36.30
CA THR A 26 -11.96 53.11 -37.59
C THR A 26 -10.94 52.72 -38.64
N SER A 27 -11.41 52.13 -39.73
CA SER A 27 -10.62 51.73 -40.90
C SER A 27 -10.25 52.91 -41.78
N LEU A 28 -9.01 52.94 -42.28
CA LEU A 28 -8.63 53.63 -43.51
C LEU A 28 -7.50 52.84 -44.19
N ALA A 29 -7.71 52.49 -45.45
CA ALA A 29 -6.72 51.89 -46.33
C ALA A 29 -5.77 52.98 -46.89
N THR A 30 -4.48 52.68 -47.05
CA THR A 30 -3.76 52.79 -48.35
C THR A 30 -2.25 52.49 -48.25
N SER A 31 -1.80 51.86 -49.34
CA SER A 31 -0.46 51.78 -49.94
C SER A 31 0.70 51.09 -49.21
N THR A 32 1.14 50.02 -49.87
CA THR A 32 2.34 49.21 -49.68
C THR A 32 3.64 49.94 -50.04
N LEU A 33 4.65 49.83 -49.18
CA LEU A 33 6.07 49.90 -49.57
C LEU A 33 6.81 48.74 -48.89
N THR A 34 7.22 47.75 -49.66
CA THR A 34 7.94 46.56 -49.20
C THR A 34 9.45 46.83 -49.16
N LEU A 35 10.04 46.74 -47.96
CA LEU A 35 11.48 46.57 -47.74
C LEU A 35 11.70 45.18 -47.12
N PRO A 36 12.73 44.42 -47.52
CA PRO A 36 12.94 43.08 -46.98
C PRO A 36 13.45 43.17 -45.55
N GLN A 37 12.58 42.89 -44.57
CA GLN A 37 13.01 42.59 -43.21
C GLN A 37 13.34 41.11 -43.12
N THR A 38 14.59 40.81 -42.76
CA THR A 38 15.02 39.51 -42.25
C THR A 38 14.18 39.13 -41.04
N THR A 39 13.24 38.20 -41.23
CA THR A 39 12.49 37.58 -40.13
C THR A 39 13.40 36.62 -39.40
N THR A 40 13.90 37.05 -38.24
CA THR A 40 14.35 36.13 -37.19
C THR A 40 13.10 35.42 -36.66
N THR A 41 12.89 34.16 -37.06
CA THR A 41 11.85 33.31 -36.48
C THR A 41 12.20 33.07 -35.01
N THR A 42 11.59 33.86 -34.13
CA THR A 42 11.50 33.49 -32.71
C THR A 42 10.43 32.42 -32.63
N THR A 43 10.85 31.16 -32.66
CA THR A 43 9.99 30.04 -32.30
C THR A 43 9.71 30.19 -30.81
N THR A 44 8.59 30.83 -30.45
CA THR A 44 8.01 30.67 -29.13
C THR A 44 7.53 29.23 -29.04
N THR A 45 8.41 28.34 -28.57
CA THR A 45 8.02 27.03 -28.08
C THR A 45 7.07 27.29 -26.91
N ALA A 46 5.77 27.13 -27.15
CA ALA A 46 4.82 27.04 -26.06
C ALA A 46 5.19 25.77 -25.29
N THR A 47 5.94 25.93 -24.20
CA THR A 47 6.08 24.88 -23.21
C THR A 47 4.69 24.71 -22.61
N THR A 48 3.92 23.76 -23.14
CA THR A 48 2.79 23.20 -22.41
C THR A 48 3.40 22.53 -21.19
N THR A 49 3.50 23.28 -20.10
CA THR A 49 3.61 22.70 -18.77
C THR A 49 2.29 21.95 -18.57
N THR A 50 2.22 20.70 -18.99
CA THR A 50 1.22 19.77 -18.49
C THR A 50 1.49 19.69 -17.00
N THR A 51 0.76 20.49 -16.22
CA THR A 51 0.55 20.20 -14.80
C THR A 51 -0.02 18.79 -14.77
N GLN A 52 0.81 17.81 -14.41
CA GLN A 52 0.34 16.45 -14.18
C GLN A 52 -0.71 16.59 -13.08
N GLN A 53 -1.96 16.30 -13.39
CA GLN A 53 -3.05 16.42 -12.43
C GLN A 53 -2.98 15.19 -11.54
N SER A 54 -2.68 15.35 -10.25
CA SER A 54 -2.89 14.26 -9.28
C SER A 54 -4.32 13.76 -9.35
N GLY A 55 -4.47 12.43 -9.33
CA GLY A 55 -5.77 11.81 -9.45
C GLY A 55 -5.72 10.35 -9.84
N TRP A 56 -6.91 9.78 -10.04
CA TRP A 56 -7.11 8.40 -10.43
C TRP A 56 -7.37 8.26 -11.91
N PHE A 57 -6.60 7.37 -12.55
CA PHE A 57 -6.71 7.06 -13.96
C PHE A 57 -6.91 5.56 -14.15
N ARG A 58 -7.90 5.16 -14.95
CA ARG A 58 -8.03 3.76 -15.37
C ARG A 58 -6.82 3.38 -16.23
N THR A 59 -6.28 2.18 -15.98
CA THR A 59 -5.27 1.55 -16.84
C THR A 59 -5.88 0.30 -17.50
N GLY A 60 -5.10 -0.46 -18.27
CA GLY A 60 -5.52 -1.79 -18.73
C GLY A 60 -6.07 -2.64 -17.59
N SER A 61 -6.95 -3.58 -17.90
CA SER A 61 -7.57 -4.47 -16.91
C SER A 61 -6.94 -5.86 -16.95
N MET A 62 -6.98 -6.55 -15.81
CA MET A 62 -6.65 -7.97 -15.73
C MET A 62 -7.59 -8.78 -16.64
N HIS A 63 -7.14 -9.95 -17.05
CA HIS A 63 -7.92 -10.91 -17.80
C HIS A 63 -9.00 -11.54 -16.91
N ASN A 64 -8.66 -11.80 -15.64
CA ASN A 64 -9.53 -12.42 -14.65
C ASN A 64 -9.96 -11.41 -13.58
N VAL A 65 -11.19 -11.56 -13.09
CA VAL A 65 -11.63 -10.89 -11.84
C VAL A 65 -10.90 -11.53 -10.66
N ARG A 66 -10.50 -10.75 -9.66
CA ARG A 66 -9.80 -11.27 -8.47
C ARG A 66 -10.11 -10.43 -7.26
N GLU A 67 -10.35 -11.09 -6.14
CA GLU A 67 -10.23 -10.50 -4.80
C GLU A 67 -9.37 -11.40 -3.92
N ARG A 68 -8.81 -10.88 -2.81
CA ARG A 68 -7.95 -11.65 -1.89
C ARG A 68 -6.75 -12.30 -2.60
N HIS A 69 -6.33 -11.71 -3.73
CA HIS A 69 -5.10 -12.02 -4.45
C HIS A 69 -3.92 -11.26 -3.85
N THR A 70 -2.71 -11.60 -4.29
CA THR A 70 -1.52 -10.81 -3.98
C THR A 70 -1.03 -10.07 -5.21
N ALA A 71 -0.38 -8.91 -4.99
CA ALA A 71 0.30 -8.14 -6.02
C ALA A 71 1.72 -7.80 -5.56
N SER A 72 2.73 -8.16 -6.35
CA SER A 72 4.14 -7.98 -6.01
C SER A 72 4.85 -7.17 -7.09
N LEU A 73 5.43 -6.02 -6.71
CA LEU A 73 6.26 -5.21 -7.61
C LEU A 73 7.62 -5.88 -7.79
N LEU A 74 7.83 -6.48 -8.95
CA LEU A 74 9.05 -7.19 -9.29
C LEU A 74 10.24 -6.22 -9.51
N THR A 75 11.45 -6.76 -9.44
CA THR A 75 12.70 -6.00 -9.65
C THR A 75 12.80 -5.38 -11.04
N ASN A 76 12.15 -5.98 -12.05
CA ASN A 76 12.05 -5.45 -13.40
C ASN A 76 10.98 -4.36 -13.58
N GLY A 77 10.31 -3.94 -12.50
CA GLY A 77 9.30 -2.87 -12.50
C GLY A 77 7.88 -3.32 -12.84
N LYS A 78 7.66 -4.57 -13.25
CA LYS A 78 6.32 -5.12 -13.48
C LYS A 78 5.65 -5.52 -12.16
N VAL A 79 4.33 -5.59 -12.14
CA VAL A 79 3.58 -6.09 -10.98
C VAL A 79 3.02 -7.46 -11.30
N LEU A 80 3.43 -8.49 -10.54
CA LEU A 80 2.83 -9.83 -10.59
C LEU A 80 1.55 -9.83 -9.78
N VAL A 81 0.44 -10.26 -10.38
CA VAL A 81 -0.81 -10.58 -9.70
C VAL A 81 -1.08 -12.07 -9.79
N ILE A 82 -1.36 -12.70 -8.65
CA ILE A 82 -1.57 -14.15 -8.58
C ILE A 82 -2.63 -14.55 -7.54
N GLY A 83 -3.32 -15.66 -7.83
CA GLY A 83 -4.38 -16.25 -7.00
C GLY A 83 -5.58 -15.32 -6.80
N GLY A 84 -6.24 -15.48 -5.66
CA GLY A 84 -7.49 -14.80 -5.32
C GLY A 84 -8.72 -15.57 -5.77
N LEU A 85 -9.93 -15.06 -5.49
CA LEU A 85 -11.19 -15.69 -5.87
C LEU A 85 -11.68 -15.17 -7.24
N ASN A 86 -12.06 -16.07 -8.16
CA ASN A 86 -12.54 -15.69 -9.50
C ASN A 86 -13.72 -16.51 -10.07
N ASN A 87 -14.61 -17.08 -9.24
CA ASN A 87 -15.64 -18.06 -9.62
C ASN A 87 -15.11 -19.40 -10.21
N ALA A 88 -13.79 -19.55 -10.44
CA ALA A 88 -13.18 -20.75 -11.02
C ALA A 88 -11.73 -21.00 -10.53
N ASP A 89 -11.36 -20.47 -9.37
CA ASP A 89 -10.04 -20.46 -8.73
C ASP A 89 -8.83 -20.22 -9.69
N PRO A 90 -8.36 -18.97 -9.87
CA PRO A 90 -7.36 -18.64 -10.88
C PRO A 90 -5.98 -19.15 -10.47
N THR A 91 -5.52 -20.18 -11.17
CA THR A 91 -4.13 -20.61 -11.12
C THR A 91 -3.21 -19.74 -11.96
N ILE A 92 -3.72 -19.13 -13.03
CA ILE A 92 -2.92 -18.34 -13.97
C ILE A 92 -2.49 -17.01 -13.33
N GLY A 93 -1.20 -16.67 -13.42
CA GLY A 93 -0.65 -15.37 -13.03
C GLY A 93 -0.74 -14.32 -14.14
N GLU A 94 -0.74 -13.05 -13.76
CA GLU A 94 -0.77 -11.93 -14.69
C GLU A 94 0.30 -10.89 -14.32
N LEU A 95 0.94 -10.29 -15.32
CA LEU A 95 1.92 -9.23 -15.17
C LEU A 95 1.36 -7.92 -15.71
N TYR A 96 1.34 -6.90 -14.88
CA TYR A 96 1.12 -5.53 -15.29
C TYR A 96 2.45 -4.86 -15.66
N ASP A 97 2.49 -4.22 -16.82
CA ASP A 97 3.61 -3.39 -17.26
C ASP A 97 3.27 -1.90 -17.11
N PRO A 98 3.86 -1.18 -16.13
CA PRO A 98 3.56 0.23 -15.92
C PRO A 98 3.96 1.16 -17.07
N SER A 99 4.87 0.72 -17.95
CA SER A 99 5.34 1.56 -19.06
C SER A 99 4.32 1.67 -20.19
N SER A 100 3.57 0.60 -20.42
CA SER A 100 2.53 0.51 -21.45
C SER A 100 1.11 0.51 -20.90
N GLY A 101 0.94 0.29 -19.59
CA GLY A 101 -0.37 0.12 -18.96
C GLY A 101 -1.09 -1.17 -19.33
N THR A 102 -0.38 -2.17 -19.88
CA THR A 102 -0.94 -3.42 -20.39
C THR A 102 -0.72 -4.60 -19.45
N TRP A 103 -1.58 -5.62 -19.59
CA TRP A 103 -1.48 -6.88 -18.87
C TRP A 103 -1.08 -8.02 -19.79
N THR A 104 -0.23 -8.92 -19.29
CA THR A 104 0.16 -10.16 -19.99
C THR A 104 0.00 -11.35 -19.07
N ILE A 105 -0.46 -12.48 -19.61
CA ILE A 105 -0.49 -13.76 -18.89
C ILE A 105 0.95 -14.25 -18.64
N THR A 106 1.20 -14.80 -17.45
CA THR A 106 2.42 -15.53 -17.09
C THR A 106 2.09 -16.94 -16.60
N GLY A 107 3.05 -17.65 -16.02
CA GLY A 107 2.87 -19.02 -15.53
C GLY A 107 1.79 -19.17 -14.46
N SER A 108 1.37 -20.41 -14.26
CA SER A 108 0.31 -20.78 -13.32
C SER A 108 0.87 -21.40 -12.03
N ILE A 109 0.30 -21.03 -10.88
CA ILE A 109 0.52 -21.76 -9.63
C ILE A 109 -0.10 -23.15 -9.71
N ASN A 110 0.54 -24.13 -9.05
CA ASN A 110 0.11 -25.52 -9.07
C ASN A 110 -1.15 -25.73 -8.23
N ASN A 111 -1.28 -24.99 -7.12
CA ASN A 111 -2.47 -25.04 -6.28
C ASN A 111 -3.13 -23.67 -6.27
N ALA A 112 -4.34 -23.61 -6.82
CA ALA A 112 -5.16 -22.41 -6.72
C ALA A 112 -5.34 -22.05 -5.23
N ARG A 113 -5.34 -20.75 -4.93
CA ARG A 113 -5.39 -20.24 -3.56
C ARG A 113 -5.88 -18.80 -3.49
N GLU A 114 -6.68 -18.51 -2.49
CA GLU A 114 -7.04 -17.15 -2.08
C GLU A 114 -6.58 -16.88 -0.64
N GLY A 115 -6.51 -15.61 -0.23
CA GLY A 115 -6.14 -15.25 1.16
C GLY A 115 -4.71 -15.66 1.56
N HIS A 116 -3.89 -16.01 0.56
CA HIS A 116 -2.47 -16.31 0.72
C HIS A 116 -1.67 -15.01 0.87
N THR A 117 -0.43 -15.14 1.31
CA THR A 117 0.51 -14.02 1.35
C THR A 117 1.66 -14.22 0.37
N ALA A 118 2.30 -13.13 -0.05
CA ALA A 118 3.41 -13.16 -0.99
C ALA A 118 4.54 -12.22 -0.57
N SER A 119 5.79 -12.64 -0.75
CA SER A 119 6.98 -11.83 -0.48
C SER A 119 7.99 -12.02 -1.59
N ILE A 120 8.63 -10.93 -1.99
CA ILE A 120 9.80 -10.98 -2.87
C ILE A 120 11.00 -11.35 -2.01
N LEU A 121 11.76 -12.35 -2.44
CA LEU A 121 12.98 -12.81 -1.78
C LEU A 121 14.20 -12.02 -2.28
N GLU A 122 15.32 -12.10 -1.57
CA GLU A 122 16.56 -11.40 -1.94
C GLU A 122 17.08 -11.77 -3.34
N ASN A 123 16.81 -13.00 -3.79
CA ASN A 123 17.16 -13.47 -5.12
C ASN A 123 16.18 -13.01 -6.22
N GLY A 124 15.16 -12.22 -5.88
CA GLY A 124 14.16 -11.68 -6.79
C GLY A 124 12.97 -12.61 -7.09
N GLN A 125 12.96 -13.85 -6.59
CA GLN A 125 11.81 -14.73 -6.71
C GLN A 125 10.66 -14.27 -5.81
N VAL A 126 9.41 -14.59 -6.18
CA VAL A 126 8.24 -14.34 -5.33
C VAL A 126 7.84 -15.64 -4.64
N LEU A 127 7.92 -15.65 -3.31
CA LEU A 127 7.38 -16.72 -2.48
C LEU A 127 5.89 -16.45 -2.23
N VAL A 128 5.05 -17.43 -2.52
CA VAL A 128 3.62 -17.44 -2.18
C VAL A 128 3.35 -18.53 -1.16
N VAL A 129 2.63 -18.21 -0.08
CA VAL A 129 2.48 -19.07 1.10
C VAL A 129 1.03 -19.19 1.54
N GLY A 130 0.59 -20.42 1.79
CA GLY A 130 -0.70 -20.73 2.43
C GLY A 130 -1.91 -20.25 1.62
N GLY A 131 -2.91 -19.71 2.33
CA GLY A 131 -4.21 -19.38 1.77
C GLY A 131 -5.20 -20.54 1.90
N GLU A 132 -6.25 -20.52 1.10
CA GLU A 132 -7.29 -21.55 1.10
C GLU A 132 -7.69 -22.00 -0.31
N ASN A 133 -8.13 -23.26 -0.41
CA ASN A 133 -8.77 -23.87 -1.57
C ASN A 133 -9.57 -25.09 -1.11
N GLY A 134 -10.85 -24.89 -0.77
CA GLY A 134 -11.68 -25.91 -0.11
C GLY A 134 -11.21 -26.31 1.30
N GLY A 135 -10.14 -25.67 1.79
CA GLY A 135 -9.49 -25.87 3.09
C GLY A 135 -8.19 -25.07 3.16
N ASN A 136 -7.68 -24.81 4.36
CA ASN A 136 -6.44 -24.07 4.54
C ASN A 136 -5.24 -24.84 3.99
N LEU A 137 -4.35 -24.14 3.30
CA LEU A 137 -3.17 -24.70 2.67
C LEU A 137 -1.93 -24.48 3.54
N ASN A 138 -1.05 -25.47 3.58
CA ASN A 138 0.31 -25.35 4.13
C ASN A 138 1.40 -25.32 3.03
N THR A 139 1.00 -25.37 1.76
CA THR A 139 1.94 -25.39 0.63
C THR A 139 2.45 -24.00 0.31
N ALA A 140 3.68 -23.94 -0.22
CA ALA A 140 4.30 -22.73 -0.74
C ALA A 140 4.90 -22.97 -2.13
N GLU A 141 4.93 -21.91 -2.93
CA GLU A 141 5.43 -21.94 -4.32
C GLU A 141 6.28 -20.70 -4.61
N LEU A 142 7.29 -20.86 -5.46
CA LEU A 142 8.20 -19.82 -5.89
C LEU A 142 7.95 -19.46 -7.35
N TYR A 143 7.76 -18.18 -7.63
CA TYR A 143 7.76 -17.65 -8.99
C TYR A 143 9.14 -17.11 -9.33
N ASP A 144 9.66 -17.49 -10.49
CA ASP A 144 10.86 -16.91 -11.08
C ASP A 144 10.48 -15.88 -12.16
N PRO A 145 10.67 -14.57 -11.92
CA PRO A 145 10.37 -13.52 -12.89
C PRO A 145 11.14 -13.61 -14.21
N SER A 146 12.29 -14.28 -14.23
CA SER A 146 13.14 -14.37 -15.43
C SER A 146 12.61 -15.41 -16.42
N THR A 147 11.95 -16.45 -15.92
CA THR A 147 11.41 -17.55 -16.73
C THR A 147 9.88 -17.55 -16.79
N GLY A 148 9.21 -16.85 -15.88
CA GLY A 148 7.77 -16.88 -15.72
C GLY A 148 7.24 -18.21 -15.16
N MET A 149 8.12 -19.08 -14.66
CA MET A 149 7.75 -20.41 -14.16
C MET A 149 7.53 -20.41 -12.65
N TRP A 150 6.66 -21.33 -12.21
CA TRP A 150 6.43 -21.62 -10.80
C TRP A 150 7.07 -22.94 -10.41
N THR A 151 7.67 -23.00 -9.22
CA THR A 151 8.21 -24.22 -8.63
C THR A 151 7.68 -24.42 -7.22
N THR A 152 7.34 -25.66 -6.87
CA THR A 152 6.97 -26.01 -5.49
C THR A 152 8.21 -25.96 -4.60
N THR A 153 8.06 -25.47 -3.37
CA THR A 153 9.11 -25.53 -2.34
C THR A 153 8.60 -26.28 -1.11
N GLY A 154 9.35 -26.28 0.00
CA GLY A 154 8.89 -26.88 1.25
C GLY A 154 7.55 -26.32 1.73
N HIS A 155 6.88 -27.10 2.57
CA HIS A 155 5.57 -26.77 3.14
C HIS A 155 5.69 -26.40 4.61
N MET A 156 4.79 -25.53 5.07
CA MET A 156 4.61 -25.21 6.48
C MET A 156 4.12 -26.44 7.26
N ASN A 157 4.40 -26.45 8.56
CA ASN A 157 3.94 -27.47 9.50
C ASN A 157 2.45 -27.32 9.81
N HIS A 158 1.93 -26.10 9.76
CA HIS A 158 0.51 -25.81 9.93
C HIS A 158 -0.08 -25.11 8.70
N PRO A 159 -1.26 -25.52 8.22
CA PRO A 159 -1.96 -24.78 7.18
C PRO A 159 -2.52 -23.47 7.72
N ARG A 160 -2.54 -22.42 6.88
CA ARG A 160 -2.88 -21.06 7.32
C ARG A 160 -3.52 -20.25 6.20
N ASP A 161 -4.63 -19.57 6.48
CA ASP A 161 -5.04 -18.33 5.79
C ASP A 161 -5.12 -17.17 6.80
N GLY A 162 -5.22 -15.92 6.32
CA GLY A 162 -5.29 -14.75 7.21
C GLY A 162 -4.05 -14.53 8.10
N HIS A 163 -2.94 -15.19 7.77
CA HIS A 163 -1.62 -15.03 8.38
C HIS A 163 -0.88 -13.84 7.76
N THR A 164 0.25 -13.48 8.33
CA THR A 164 1.18 -12.50 7.73
C THR A 164 2.55 -13.14 7.51
N ILE A 165 3.27 -12.65 6.50
CA ILE A 165 4.70 -12.97 6.33
C ILE A 165 5.56 -11.71 6.39
N SER A 166 6.80 -11.86 6.84
CA SER A 166 7.81 -10.80 6.87
C SER A 166 9.15 -11.35 6.38
N LEU A 167 9.70 -10.77 5.32
CA LEU A 167 11.09 -11.02 4.94
C LEU A 167 12.00 -10.36 5.99
N LEU A 168 12.82 -11.16 6.66
CA LEU A 168 13.74 -10.71 7.69
C LEU A 168 15.05 -10.22 7.08
N THR A 169 15.82 -9.44 7.85
CA THR A 169 17.13 -8.90 7.44
C THR A 169 18.20 -9.97 7.20
N ASN A 170 17.97 -11.21 7.64
CA ASN A 170 18.83 -12.35 7.40
C ASN A 170 18.41 -13.20 6.18
N GLY A 171 17.45 -12.71 5.38
CA GLY A 171 16.95 -13.38 4.18
C GLY A 171 15.91 -14.48 4.43
N GLN A 172 15.61 -14.84 5.68
CA GLN A 172 14.54 -15.80 6.00
C GLN A 172 13.17 -15.12 5.94
N VAL A 173 12.11 -15.91 5.76
CA VAL A 173 10.73 -15.40 5.81
C VAL A 173 10.05 -15.93 7.07
N LEU A 174 9.60 -15.02 7.94
CA LEU A 174 8.78 -15.33 9.10
C LEU A 174 7.32 -15.40 8.68
N VAL A 175 6.62 -16.48 9.03
CA VAL A 175 5.14 -16.58 8.98
C VAL A 175 4.56 -16.63 10.37
N THR A 176 3.49 -15.87 10.62
CA THR A 176 2.88 -15.74 11.95
C THR A 176 1.37 -15.85 11.91
N GLY A 177 0.82 -16.60 12.86
CA GLY A 177 -0.62 -16.72 13.08
C GLY A 177 -1.38 -17.30 11.89
N GLY A 178 -2.59 -16.82 11.69
CA GLY A 178 -3.54 -17.31 10.70
C GLY A 178 -4.56 -18.28 11.28
N LEU A 179 -5.47 -18.74 10.43
CA LEU A 179 -6.53 -19.71 10.72
C LEU A 179 -6.23 -21.04 10.02
N ASN A 180 -6.42 -22.16 10.71
CA ASN A 180 -6.14 -23.51 10.19
C ASN A 180 -7.38 -24.41 10.05
N GLY A 181 -8.58 -23.82 10.08
CA GLY A 181 -9.86 -24.52 10.04
C GLY A 181 -10.33 -25.07 11.40
N LEU A 182 -9.42 -25.22 12.38
CA LEU A 182 -9.75 -25.55 13.76
C LEU A 182 -9.77 -24.30 14.66
N GLY A 183 -8.94 -23.30 14.32
CA GLY A 183 -8.94 -22.02 15.00
C GLY A 183 -7.74 -21.14 14.68
N ALA A 184 -7.67 -19.99 15.35
CA ALA A 184 -6.57 -19.06 15.26
C ALA A 184 -5.29 -19.73 15.77
N LEU A 185 -4.18 -19.47 15.09
CA LEU A 185 -2.86 -19.97 15.44
C LEU A 185 -2.07 -18.93 16.23
N ASN A 186 -1.33 -19.38 17.24
CA ASN A 186 -0.23 -18.62 17.84
C ASN A 186 1.15 -19.11 17.35
N SER A 187 1.18 -20.15 16.51
CA SER A 187 2.42 -20.69 15.97
C SER A 187 3.04 -19.75 14.94
N ALA A 188 4.37 -19.78 14.87
CA ALA A 188 5.16 -19.09 13.87
C ALA A 188 6.20 -20.05 13.28
N GLU A 189 6.58 -19.82 12.02
CA GLU A 189 7.57 -20.64 11.32
C GLU A 189 8.54 -19.75 10.52
N LEU A 190 9.76 -20.23 10.32
CA LEU A 190 10.75 -19.61 9.45
C LEU A 190 10.94 -20.44 8.19
N TYR A 191 10.80 -19.81 7.03
CA TYR A 191 11.23 -20.36 5.76
C TYR A 191 12.69 -19.96 5.49
N ASN A 192 13.51 -20.93 5.12
CA ASN A 192 14.86 -20.71 4.61
C ASN A 192 14.87 -20.84 3.08
N PRO A 193 14.97 -19.73 2.32
CA PRO A 193 14.98 -19.76 0.86
C PRO A 193 16.13 -20.54 0.23
N LEU A 194 17.27 -20.68 0.92
CA LEU A 194 18.46 -21.33 0.35
C LEU A 194 18.26 -22.84 0.17
N ILE A 195 17.48 -23.45 1.06
CA ILE A 195 17.25 -24.89 1.08
C ILE A 195 15.77 -25.26 0.94
N GLY A 196 14.87 -24.26 0.93
CA GLY A 196 13.45 -24.47 0.75
C GLY A 196 12.76 -25.19 1.90
N THR A 197 13.19 -25.00 3.14
CA THR A 197 12.63 -25.70 4.32
C THR A 197 11.93 -24.74 5.28
N TRP A 198 10.89 -25.23 5.95
CA TRP A 198 10.20 -24.53 7.04
C TRP A 198 10.58 -25.11 8.39
N THR A 199 10.84 -24.24 9.37
CA THR A 199 11.15 -24.61 10.74
C THR A 199 10.15 -23.98 11.69
N LEU A 200 9.50 -24.79 12.53
CA LEU A 200 8.68 -24.31 13.63
C LEU A 200 9.57 -23.61 14.66
N ILE A 201 9.18 -22.39 15.05
CA ILE A 201 9.88 -21.61 16.06
C ILE A 201 8.97 -21.39 17.27
N ASN A 202 9.49 -20.65 18.27
CA ASN A 202 8.72 -20.27 19.45
C ASN A 202 7.40 -19.59 19.05
N THR A 203 6.37 -19.83 19.86
CA THR A 203 5.01 -19.35 19.60
C THR A 203 4.79 -17.94 20.13
N MET A 204 3.90 -17.19 19.49
CA MET A 204 3.34 -15.95 20.05
C MET A 204 2.53 -16.24 21.32
N ASN A 205 2.35 -15.23 22.17
CA ASN A 205 1.54 -15.32 23.38
C ASN A 205 0.05 -15.43 23.07
N ASN A 206 -0.42 -14.78 22.01
CA ASN A 206 -1.82 -14.82 21.59
C ASN A 206 -1.97 -15.43 20.20
N ALA A 207 -2.94 -16.32 20.06
CA ALA A 207 -3.39 -16.79 18.77
C ALA A 207 -4.14 -15.69 18.02
N ARG A 208 -3.86 -15.50 16.74
CA ARG A 208 -4.45 -14.42 15.95
C ARG A 208 -4.47 -14.72 14.46
N TYR A 209 -5.51 -14.24 13.77
CA TYR A 209 -5.55 -14.07 12.33
C TYR A 209 -6.07 -12.66 11.99
N GLY A 210 -5.85 -12.20 10.75
CA GLY A 210 -6.27 -10.86 10.33
C GLY A 210 -5.50 -9.73 11.05
N HIS A 211 -4.36 -10.06 11.64
CA HIS A 211 -3.41 -9.12 12.25
C HIS A 211 -2.48 -8.53 11.19
N THR A 212 -1.65 -7.56 11.61
CA THR A 212 -0.55 -7.05 10.77
C THR A 212 0.79 -7.39 11.39
N ALA A 213 1.82 -7.51 10.53
CA ALA A 213 3.22 -7.69 10.93
C ALA A 213 4.09 -6.65 10.22
N SER A 214 4.84 -5.85 10.97
CA SER A 214 5.74 -4.82 10.45
C SER A 214 7.17 -5.10 10.85
N LEU A 215 8.06 -5.30 9.87
CA LEU A 215 9.51 -5.32 10.13
C LEU A 215 9.94 -3.88 10.49
N LEU A 216 10.51 -3.72 11.68
CA LEU A 216 10.97 -2.44 12.21
C LEU A 216 12.42 -2.16 11.77
N THR A 217 12.84 -0.89 11.88
CA THR A 217 14.21 -0.45 11.54
C THR A 217 15.30 -1.15 12.36
N ASN A 218 14.97 -1.57 13.58
CA ASN A 218 15.86 -2.34 14.46
C ASN A 218 15.92 -3.84 14.14
N GLY A 219 15.19 -4.32 13.13
CA GLY A 219 15.16 -5.72 12.72
C GLY A 219 14.12 -6.60 13.43
N ASN A 220 13.44 -6.10 14.47
CA ASN A 220 12.34 -6.82 15.11
C ASN A 220 11.07 -6.78 14.25
N VAL A 221 10.19 -7.76 14.41
CA VAL A 221 8.87 -7.77 13.76
C VAL A 221 7.80 -7.46 14.79
N LEU A 222 7.09 -6.34 14.61
CA LEU A 222 5.90 -5.99 15.39
C LEU A 222 4.69 -6.72 14.82
N VAL A 223 4.06 -7.57 15.63
CA VAL A 223 2.79 -8.23 15.33
C VAL A 223 1.69 -7.61 16.19
N THR A 224 0.62 -7.10 15.58
CA THR A 224 -0.42 -6.35 16.29
C THR A 224 -1.84 -6.64 15.81
N GLY A 225 -2.78 -6.63 16.75
CA GLY A 225 -4.22 -6.83 16.51
C GLY A 225 -4.60 -8.21 15.97
N GLY A 226 -5.66 -8.30 15.19
CA GLY A 226 -6.25 -9.55 14.71
C GLY A 226 -7.37 -10.07 15.60
N TYR A 227 -7.82 -11.30 15.36
CA TYR A 227 -8.90 -11.95 16.09
C TYR A 227 -8.47 -13.36 16.54
N ASN A 228 -8.86 -13.76 17.76
CA ASN A 228 -8.41 -15.00 18.39
C ASN A 228 -9.50 -16.09 18.48
N ASN A 229 -10.55 -16.00 17.65
CA ASN A 229 -11.81 -16.76 17.71
C ASN A 229 -12.83 -16.31 18.77
N LEU A 230 -12.44 -15.48 19.74
CA LEU A 230 -13.34 -15.01 20.81
C LEU A 230 -13.55 -13.51 20.74
N VAL A 231 -12.45 -12.77 20.57
CA VAL A 231 -12.42 -11.31 20.57
C VAL A 231 -11.35 -10.80 19.61
N GLY A 232 -11.62 -9.63 19.04
CA GLY A 232 -10.61 -8.79 18.43
C GLY A 232 -9.55 -8.42 19.48
N LEU A 233 -8.29 -8.46 19.08
CA LEU A 233 -7.14 -8.18 19.91
C LEU A 233 -6.72 -6.73 19.74
N HIS A 234 -6.32 -6.13 20.87
CA HIS A 234 -5.55 -4.89 20.89
C HIS A 234 -4.07 -5.15 21.28
N SER A 235 -3.73 -6.40 21.58
CA SER A 235 -2.39 -6.77 22.02
C SER A 235 -1.37 -6.76 20.89
N ALA A 236 -0.13 -6.39 21.23
CA ALA A 236 1.00 -6.39 20.32
C ALA A 236 2.21 -7.12 20.92
N GLU A 237 2.99 -7.74 20.05
CA GLU A 237 4.15 -8.54 20.41
C GLU A 237 5.28 -8.30 19.42
N LEU A 238 6.52 -8.38 19.89
CA LEU A 238 7.74 -8.25 19.10
C LEU A 238 8.40 -9.61 18.96
N TYR A 239 8.73 -9.99 17.73
CA TYR A 239 9.67 -11.06 17.44
C TYR A 239 11.05 -10.48 17.22
N ASP A 240 12.04 -11.02 17.92
CA ASP A 240 13.45 -10.71 17.72
C ASP A 240 14.12 -11.87 16.94
N PRO A 241 14.46 -11.68 15.65
CA PRO A 241 15.13 -12.70 14.85
C PRO A 241 16.49 -13.16 15.38
N SER A 242 17.18 -12.33 16.15
CA SER A 242 18.52 -12.65 16.68
C SER A 242 18.47 -13.64 17.83
N THR A 243 17.38 -13.64 18.60
CA THR A 243 17.18 -14.52 19.75
C THR A 243 16.12 -15.59 19.50
N GLY A 244 15.27 -15.42 18.49
CA GLY A 244 14.11 -16.29 18.23
C GLY A 244 13.01 -16.14 19.30
N MET A 245 13.02 -15.06 20.07
CA MET A 245 12.13 -14.85 21.21
C MET A 245 10.98 -13.90 20.86
N TRP A 246 9.83 -14.16 21.47
CA TRP A 246 8.66 -13.28 21.47
C TRP A 246 8.59 -12.51 22.78
N THR A 247 8.36 -11.20 22.69
CA THR A 247 8.19 -10.32 23.86
C THR A 247 6.93 -9.48 23.68
N THR A 248 6.09 -9.41 24.71
CA THR A 248 4.94 -8.49 24.72
C THR A 248 5.42 -7.03 24.75
N THR A 249 4.77 -6.16 23.99
CA THR A 249 4.99 -4.70 24.05
C THR A 249 3.71 -4.00 24.51
N GLY A 250 3.66 -2.66 24.48
CA GLY A 250 2.45 -1.93 24.80
C GLY A 250 1.28 -2.33 23.89
N ASP A 251 0.07 -2.20 24.43
CA ASP A 251 -1.17 -2.53 23.75
C ASP A 251 -1.74 -1.33 22.98
N MET A 252 -2.41 -1.59 21.84
CA MET A 252 -3.25 -0.59 21.18
C MET A 252 -4.40 -0.17 22.11
N ASN A 253 -4.93 1.03 21.89
CA ASN A 253 -6.08 1.54 22.62
C ASN A 253 -7.38 0.86 22.17
N TYR A 254 -7.44 0.42 20.91
CA TYR A 254 -8.61 -0.26 20.35
C TYR A 254 -8.25 -1.61 19.73
N ALA A 255 -9.07 -2.60 20.04
CA ALA A 255 -9.00 -3.90 19.38
C ALA A 255 -9.42 -3.79 17.91
N ARG A 256 -8.70 -4.47 17.02
CA ARG A 256 -8.98 -4.45 15.58
C ARG A 256 -8.39 -5.63 14.83
N GLU A 257 -9.13 -6.18 13.88
CA GLU A 257 -8.63 -7.06 12.82
C GLU A 257 -8.77 -6.39 11.45
N ARG A 258 -8.12 -6.93 10.40
CA ARG A 258 -8.23 -6.45 9.01
C ARG A 258 -7.94 -4.95 8.83
N HIS A 259 -7.09 -4.43 9.71
CA HIS A 259 -6.52 -3.09 9.65
C HIS A 259 -5.26 -3.10 8.80
N THR A 260 -4.75 -1.92 8.45
CA THR A 260 -3.45 -1.78 7.80
C THR A 260 -2.40 -1.23 8.77
N ALA A 261 -1.15 -1.65 8.61
CA ALA A 261 0.00 -1.09 9.31
C ALA A 261 1.03 -0.55 8.31
N SER A 262 1.61 0.61 8.58
CA SER A 262 2.64 1.23 7.74
C SER A 262 3.77 1.73 8.62
N LEU A 263 4.99 1.21 8.41
CA LEU A 263 6.21 1.79 8.99
C LEU A 263 6.46 3.14 8.30
N LEU A 264 6.50 4.21 9.08
CA LEU A 264 6.63 5.57 8.61
C LEU A 264 8.11 6.01 8.56
N ILE A 265 8.36 7.13 7.89
CA ILE A 265 9.70 7.74 7.79
C ILE A 265 10.29 8.17 9.14
N ASN A 266 9.43 8.38 10.14
CA ASN A 266 9.83 8.70 11.51
C ASN A 266 9.96 7.44 12.40
N GLU A 267 10.06 6.26 11.78
CA GLU A 267 10.24 4.95 12.40
C GLU A 267 9.05 4.45 13.26
N LYS A 268 7.97 5.23 13.35
CA LYS A 268 6.73 4.78 13.98
C LYS A 268 5.93 3.89 13.06
N VAL A 269 5.09 3.02 13.62
CA VAL A 269 4.12 2.24 12.84
C VAL A 269 2.74 2.87 12.98
N LEU A 270 2.19 3.32 11.86
CA LEU A 270 0.80 3.78 11.78
C LEU A 270 -0.11 2.57 11.59
N VAL A 271 -1.09 2.41 12.48
CA VAL A 271 -2.19 1.44 12.32
C VAL A 271 -3.48 2.19 12.06
N THR A 272 -4.24 1.79 11.03
CA THR A 272 -5.47 2.48 10.61
C THR A 272 -6.62 1.52 10.32
N GLY A 273 -7.83 1.92 10.72
CA GLY A 273 -9.07 1.23 10.40
C GLY A 273 -9.15 -0.20 10.96
N GLY A 274 -9.80 -1.08 10.21
CA GLY A 274 -10.10 -2.45 10.63
C GLY A 274 -11.48 -2.60 11.28
N TYR A 275 -11.73 -3.77 11.85
CA TYR A 275 -12.99 -4.18 12.46
C TYR A 275 -12.79 -4.49 13.94
N ASN A 276 -13.60 -3.88 14.83
CA ASN A 276 -13.43 -3.96 16.29
C ASN A 276 -14.45 -4.87 16.99
N ASN A 277 -14.89 -5.95 16.33
CA ASN A 277 -15.98 -6.86 16.72
C ASN A 277 -17.40 -6.29 16.58
N LEU A 278 -17.57 -4.97 16.45
CA LEU A 278 -18.88 -4.33 16.30
C LEU A 278 -19.06 -3.72 14.92
N SER A 279 -18.09 -2.93 14.47
CA SER A 279 -18.13 -2.27 13.17
C SER A 279 -16.73 -2.03 12.62
N ALA A 280 -16.65 -1.64 11.35
CA ALA A 280 -15.46 -0.98 10.84
C ALA A 280 -15.16 0.27 11.70
N THR A 281 -13.88 0.62 11.83
CA THR A 281 -13.42 1.82 12.56
C THR A 281 -12.68 2.79 11.64
N ASN A 282 -12.69 4.07 11.99
CA ASN A 282 -11.91 5.13 11.34
C ASN A 282 -10.70 5.58 12.18
N THR A 283 -10.53 5.03 13.38
CA THR A 283 -9.46 5.43 14.28
C THR A 283 -8.09 4.97 13.78
N ALA A 284 -7.07 5.76 14.10
CA ALA A 284 -5.68 5.45 13.82
C ALA A 284 -4.80 5.66 15.06
N GLU A 285 -3.73 4.88 15.14
CA GLU A 285 -2.80 4.86 16.26
C GLU A 285 -1.36 4.73 15.77
N LEU A 286 -0.42 5.29 16.52
CA LEU A 286 1.01 5.23 16.25
C LEU A 286 1.69 4.39 17.33
N TYR A 287 2.38 3.34 16.91
CA TYR A 287 3.34 2.63 17.76
C TYR A 287 4.70 3.29 17.67
N ASP A 288 5.33 3.54 18.81
CA ASP A 288 6.70 4.04 18.91
C ASP A 288 7.65 2.91 19.36
N PRO A 289 8.46 2.33 18.45
CA PRO A 289 9.37 1.24 18.78
C PRO A 289 10.39 1.55 19.87
N SER A 290 10.75 2.82 20.07
CA SER A 290 11.77 3.22 21.05
C SER A 290 11.26 3.12 22.49
N SER A 291 9.96 3.30 22.69
CA SER A 291 9.31 3.27 24.00
C SER A 291 8.37 2.08 24.19
N GLY A 292 7.99 1.39 23.10
CA GLY A 292 7.00 0.32 23.13
C GLY A 292 5.58 0.82 23.45
N THR A 293 5.27 2.09 23.16
CA THR A 293 3.98 2.71 23.51
C THR A 293 3.13 3.03 22.28
N TRP A 294 1.81 3.07 22.49
CA TRP A 294 0.82 3.46 21.48
C TRP A 294 0.24 4.83 21.78
N THR A 295 0.05 5.65 20.75
CA THR A 295 -0.59 6.97 20.85
C THR A 295 -1.68 7.11 19.78
N ILE A 296 -2.87 7.54 20.18
CA ILE A 296 -3.95 7.87 19.24
C ILE A 296 -3.55 9.09 18.40
N THR A 297 -3.78 9.04 17.08
CA THR A 297 -3.57 10.17 16.16
C THR A 297 -4.90 10.60 15.53
N GLY A 298 -4.86 11.49 14.53
CA GLY A 298 -6.06 11.87 13.77
C GLY A 298 -6.79 10.66 13.20
N SER A 299 -8.08 10.80 12.90
CA SER A 299 -8.92 9.71 12.37
C SER A 299 -9.30 9.93 10.90
N MET A 300 -9.50 8.83 10.19
CA MET A 300 -10.03 8.84 8.82
C MET A 300 -11.46 9.42 8.80
N ASN A 301 -11.87 9.95 7.65
CA ASN A 301 -13.23 10.45 7.43
C ASN A 301 -14.24 9.30 7.35
N HIS A 302 -13.83 8.15 6.83
CA HIS A 302 -14.66 6.95 6.74
C HIS A 302 -14.11 5.80 7.57
N ALA A 303 -14.99 5.11 8.27
CA ALA A 303 -14.66 3.88 8.98
C ALA A 303 -14.58 2.72 7.99
N ARG A 304 -13.43 2.04 7.93
CA ARG A 304 -13.18 1.00 6.93
C ARG A 304 -12.31 -0.13 7.45
N GLU A 305 -12.61 -1.34 6.98
CA GLU A 305 -11.74 -2.52 7.04
C GLU A 305 -11.39 -2.98 5.62
N GLN A 306 -10.38 -3.86 5.50
CA GLN A 306 -9.95 -4.45 4.21
C GLN A 306 -9.59 -3.42 3.13
N HIS A 307 -9.20 -2.22 3.55
CA HIS A 307 -8.57 -1.20 2.70
C HIS A 307 -7.08 -1.49 2.55
N THR A 308 -6.43 -0.74 1.66
CA THR A 308 -4.97 -0.77 1.53
C THR A 308 -4.37 0.56 1.97
N ALA A 309 -3.13 0.51 2.47
CA ALA A 309 -2.33 1.67 2.84
C ALA A 309 -1.01 1.63 2.06
N SER A 310 -0.66 2.73 1.40
CA SER A 310 0.55 2.88 0.60
C SER A 310 1.36 4.06 1.09
N LEU A 311 2.57 3.82 1.59
CA LEU A 311 3.51 4.89 1.93
C LEU A 311 4.08 5.49 0.64
N LEU A 312 3.73 6.74 0.36
CA LEU A 312 4.21 7.48 -0.80
C LEU A 312 5.64 8.00 -0.58
N ARG A 313 6.33 8.36 -1.67
CA ARG A 313 7.72 8.86 -1.63
C ARG A 313 7.91 10.12 -0.78
N ASN A 314 6.88 10.95 -0.68
CA ASN A 314 6.87 12.16 0.13
C ASN A 314 6.57 11.88 1.62
N GLY A 315 6.45 10.61 2.02
CA GLY A 315 6.16 10.19 3.39
C GLY A 315 4.68 10.23 3.78
N ILE A 316 3.78 10.66 2.90
CA ILE A 316 2.33 10.61 3.13
C ILE A 316 1.83 9.18 2.95
N VAL A 317 0.87 8.75 3.77
CA VAL A 317 0.22 7.44 3.60
C VAL A 317 -1.09 7.63 2.85
N LEU A 318 -1.21 7.02 1.68
CA LEU A 318 -2.45 6.94 0.90
C LEU A 318 -3.26 5.74 1.35
N ILE A 319 -4.50 5.98 1.79
CA ILE A 319 -5.49 4.96 2.10
C ILE A 319 -6.49 4.87 0.95
N THR A 320 -6.78 3.65 0.48
CA THR A 320 -7.71 3.44 -0.64
C THR A 320 -8.74 2.36 -0.35
N GLY A 321 -9.99 2.66 -0.71
CA GLY A 321 -11.10 1.71 -0.69
C GLY A 321 -11.41 1.14 0.69
N GLY A 322 -11.66 -0.16 0.73
CA GLY A 322 -12.17 -0.87 1.90
C GLY A 322 -13.69 -0.82 1.99
N ARG A 323 -14.22 -1.44 3.04
CA ARG A 323 -15.66 -1.49 3.30
C ARG A 323 -16.01 -0.96 4.68
N GLY A 324 -17.13 -0.26 4.77
CA GLY A 324 -17.77 0.17 6.01
C GLY A 324 -18.78 -0.87 6.50
N HIS A 325 -19.84 -0.40 7.15
CA HIS A 325 -20.92 -1.28 7.65
C HIS A 325 -21.78 -1.86 6.52
N SER A 326 -22.16 -1.04 5.53
CA SER A 326 -23.03 -1.43 4.42
C SER A 326 -22.44 -1.19 3.03
N ASP A 327 -21.38 -0.38 2.94
CA ASP A 327 -20.93 0.17 1.67
C ASP A 327 -19.45 -0.16 1.44
N THR A 328 -19.11 -0.49 0.19
CA THR A 328 -17.73 -0.51 -0.29
C THR A 328 -17.34 0.87 -0.78
N PHE A 329 -16.15 1.35 -0.41
CA PHE A 329 -15.70 2.68 -0.75
C PHE A 329 -14.83 2.71 -2.01
N ASN A 330 -14.99 3.78 -2.79
CA ASN A 330 -13.99 4.25 -3.75
C ASN A 330 -13.23 5.48 -3.24
N SER A 331 -13.58 5.98 -2.05
CA SER A 331 -12.94 7.14 -1.45
C SER A 331 -11.48 6.85 -1.10
N THR A 332 -10.67 7.91 -1.14
CA THR A 332 -9.26 7.83 -0.77
C THR A 332 -8.87 9.00 0.12
N GLU A 333 -7.94 8.74 1.03
CA GLU A 333 -7.53 9.69 2.06
C GLU A 333 -6.02 9.64 2.26
N LEU A 334 -5.44 10.80 2.56
CA LEU A 334 -4.01 11.00 2.78
C LEU A 334 -3.77 11.32 4.26
N TYR A 335 -2.94 10.52 4.91
CA TYR A 335 -2.43 10.81 6.25
C TYR A 335 -1.04 11.43 6.18
N ASN A 336 -0.87 12.59 6.80
CA ASN A 336 0.42 13.26 6.92
C ASN A 336 1.08 12.94 8.29
N PRO A 337 2.15 12.11 8.34
CA PRO A 337 2.78 11.71 9.60
C PRO A 337 3.39 12.85 10.42
N LEU A 338 3.70 13.99 9.80
CA LEU A 338 4.30 15.14 10.48
C LEU A 338 3.27 15.95 11.27
N THR A 339 2.02 15.93 10.83
CA THR A 339 0.94 16.73 11.43
C THR A 339 -0.13 15.88 12.10
N GLY A 340 -0.21 14.59 11.78
CA GLY A 340 -1.29 13.71 12.21
C GLY A 340 -2.63 13.99 11.51
N LEU A 341 -2.65 14.87 10.51
CA LEU A 341 -3.87 15.28 9.81
C LEU A 341 -4.22 14.33 8.65
N TRP A 342 -5.52 14.18 8.44
CA TRP A 342 -6.13 13.45 7.34
C TRP A 342 -6.75 14.41 6.35
N THR A 343 -6.55 14.16 5.06
CA THR A 343 -7.16 14.94 3.97
C THR A 343 -7.78 14.00 2.95
N THR A 344 -8.96 14.33 2.44
CA THR A 344 -9.57 13.61 1.32
C THR A 344 -8.85 13.99 0.02
N THR A 345 -8.72 13.04 -0.89
CA THR A 345 -8.23 13.29 -2.26
C THR A 345 -9.20 12.65 -3.27
N HIS A 346 -8.86 12.70 -4.56
CA HIS A 346 -9.66 12.14 -5.64
C HIS A 346 -10.09 10.70 -5.34
N SER A 347 -11.33 10.35 -5.66
CA SER A 347 -11.82 8.97 -5.48
C SER A 347 -11.42 8.08 -6.65
N MET A 348 -11.25 6.78 -6.39
CA MET A 348 -11.11 5.75 -7.43
C MET A 348 -12.37 5.71 -8.30
N ASN A 349 -12.24 5.22 -9.52
CA ASN A 349 -13.38 5.05 -10.41
C ASN A 349 -14.27 3.88 -9.99
N ASP A 350 -13.71 2.81 -9.41
CA ASP A 350 -14.48 1.70 -8.85
C ASP A 350 -14.31 1.61 -7.32
N ALA A 351 -15.42 1.35 -6.62
CA ALA A 351 -15.40 1.00 -5.21
C ALA A 351 -14.89 -0.43 -5.03
N ARG A 352 -13.99 -0.63 -4.07
CA ARG A 352 -13.34 -1.93 -3.85
C ARG A 352 -12.89 -2.14 -2.41
N SER A 353 -13.07 -3.36 -1.92
CA SER A 353 -12.41 -3.91 -0.74
C SER A 353 -11.67 -5.20 -1.13
N SER A 354 -10.79 -5.71 -0.26
CA SER A 354 -9.98 -6.92 -0.55
C SER A 354 -9.17 -6.83 -1.85
N HIS A 355 -8.86 -5.60 -2.28
CA HIS A 355 -7.99 -5.28 -3.42
C HIS A 355 -6.53 -5.21 -2.97
N THR A 356 -5.62 -5.13 -3.93
CA THR A 356 -4.21 -4.87 -3.67
C THR A 356 -3.81 -3.48 -4.16
N ALA A 357 -2.82 -2.90 -3.51
CA ALA A 357 -2.17 -1.65 -3.92
C ALA A 357 -0.65 -1.87 -3.98
N SER A 358 0.00 -1.41 -5.05
CA SER A 358 1.45 -1.49 -5.24
C SER A 358 2.00 -0.11 -5.58
N VAL A 359 2.91 0.40 -4.73
CA VAL A 359 3.68 1.61 -5.01
C VAL A 359 4.70 1.29 -6.08
N LEU A 360 4.54 1.85 -7.27
CA LEU A 360 5.36 1.58 -8.45
C LEU A 360 6.71 2.29 -8.37
N GLN A 361 7.66 1.87 -9.22
CA GLN A 361 9.00 2.48 -9.32
C GLN A 361 8.99 3.95 -9.79
N ASN A 362 7.87 4.49 -10.26
CA ASN A 362 7.72 5.90 -10.58
C ASN A 362 7.08 6.70 -9.42
N GLY A 363 6.66 6.06 -8.33
CA GLY A 363 6.01 6.68 -7.18
C GLY A 363 4.47 6.62 -7.21
N ASN A 364 3.88 6.31 -8.36
CA ASN A 364 2.44 6.13 -8.49
C ASN A 364 1.97 4.87 -7.77
N VAL A 365 0.68 4.79 -7.45
CA VAL A 365 0.09 3.61 -6.80
C VAL A 365 -0.83 2.90 -7.77
N LEU A 366 -0.52 1.65 -8.12
CA LEU A 366 -1.41 0.77 -8.86
C LEU A 366 -2.35 0.07 -7.90
N VAL A 367 -3.65 0.17 -8.13
CA VAL A 367 -4.69 -0.58 -7.42
C VAL A 367 -5.34 -1.59 -8.36
N THR A 368 -5.50 -2.84 -7.91
CA THR A 368 -5.97 -3.94 -8.77
C THR A 368 -7.02 -4.81 -8.09
N GLY A 369 -8.06 -5.17 -8.84
CA GLY A 369 -9.10 -6.11 -8.41
C GLY A 369 -9.84 -5.69 -7.15
N GLY A 370 -10.16 -6.67 -6.31
CA GLY A 370 -11.04 -6.53 -5.16
C GLY A 370 -12.51 -6.79 -5.49
N ILE A 371 -13.35 -6.62 -4.50
CA ILE A 371 -14.80 -6.78 -4.59
C ILE A 371 -15.50 -5.45 -4.31
N SER A 372 -16.45 -5.12 -5.19
CA SER A 372 -17.46 -4.08 -4.95
C SER A 372 -18.67 -4.68 -4.20
N ASP A 373 -19.72 -3.91 -3.94
CA ASP A 373 -20.91 -4.44 -3.22
C ASP A 373 -21.59 -5.65 -3.92
N VAL A 374 -21.33 -5.86 -5.21
CA VAL A 374 -22.00 -6.90 -6.02
C VAL A 374 -21.07 -7.72 -6.91
N LEU A 375 -19.87 -7.22 -7.25
CA LEU A 375 -19.02 -7.84 -8.26
C LEU A 375 -17.55 -7.85 -7.87
N THR A 376 -16.90 -8.99 -8.07
CA THR A 376 -15.44 -9.10 -8.12
C THR A 376 -14.92 -8.37 -9.36
N LEU A 377 -13.88 -7.56 -9.18
CA LEU A 377 -13.35 -6.67 -10.19
C LEU A 377 -12.12 -7.27 -10.87
N LYS A 378 -11.99 -6.99 -12.17
CA LYS A 378 -10.74 -7.16 -12.94
C LYS A 378 -10.07 -5.82 -13.27
N SER A 379 -10.73 -4.72 -12.92
CA SER A 379 -10.26 -3.38 -13.23
C SER A 379 -9.02 -3.04 -12.41
N ALA A 380 -8.17 -2.22 -13.00
CA ALA A 380 -7.03 -1.63 -12.34
C ALA A 380 -6.97 -0.13 -12.63
N GLU A 381 -6.44 0.61 -11.67
CA GLU A 381 -6.38 2.07 -11.69
C GLU A 381 -5.06 2.55 -11.08
N ILE A 382 -4.58 3.70 -11.54
CA ILE A 382 -3.34 4.31 -11.06
C ILE A 382 -3.68 5.62 -10.36
N TYR A 383 -3.21 5.77 -9.13
CA TYR A 383 -3.08 7.07 -8.49
C TYR A 383 -1.77 7.72 -8.94
N GLN A 384 -1.87 8.81 -9.70
CA GLN A 384 -0.72 9.64 -10.05
C GLN A 384 -0.41 10.58 -8.90
N THR A 385 0.80 10.49 -8.35
CA THR A 385 1.31 11.41 -7.33
C THR A 385 1.85 12.66 -8.02
N ASP A 386 1.59 13.84 -7.46
CA ASP A 386 2.18 15.12 -7.91
C ASP A 386 3.70 15.16 -7.79
#